data_AF-A0A239GKU2-F1
#
_entry.id   AF-A0A239GKU2-F1
#
_cell.length_a   1.000
_cell.length_b   1.000
_cell.length_c   1.000
_cell.angle_alpha   90.00
_cell.angle_beta   90.00
_cell.angle_gamma   90.00
#
_symmetry.space_group_name_H-M   'P 1'
#
loop_
_entity.id
_entity.type
_entity.pdbx_description
1 polymer ?
#
loop_
_entity_poly.entity_id
_entity_poly.type
_entity_poly.pdbx_seq_one_letter_code
_entity_poly.pdbx_strand_id
1 'polypeptide(L)'
;MDKTNPEKAIKELTILLMYLTRFNEGDRFGLSLDMAWKGYDFDIINELDKEDYIRQGSHRSKSVAITEEGMKLAKELLHKYNILDWK
;
A
#
# COMPACT_ATOMS: atom_id res chain seq x y z
N MET A 1 -23.02 -11.20 0.02
CA MET A 1 -21.95 -10.31 -0.45
C MET A 1 -21.69 -10.65 -1.90
N ASP A 2 -21.72 -9.65 -2.78
CA ASP A 2 -21.28 -9.83 -4.15
C ASP A 2 -19.78 -10.17 -4.18
N LYS A 3 -19.40 -11.08 -5.07
CA LYS A 3 -17.99 -11.48 -5.21
C LYS A 3 -17.20 -10.29 -5.77
N THR A 4 -16.02 -10.04 -5.21
CA THR A 4 -15.11 -9.02 -5.73
C THR A 4 -14.48 -9.53 -7.04
N ASN A 5 -14.50 -8.70 -8.09
CA ASN A 5 -13.81 -8.97 -9.36
C ASN A 5 -12.31 -9.23 -9.12
N PRO A 6 -11.66 -10.24 -9.77
CA PRO A 6 -10.23 -10.51 -9.60
C PRO A 6 -9.31 -9.29 -9.72
N GLU A 7 -9.49 -8.41 -10.70
CA GLU A 7 -8.65 -7.21 -10.87
C GLU A 7 -8.74 -6.28 -9.65
N LYS A 8 -9.96 -6.05 -9.17
CA LYS A 8 -10.21 -5.27 -7.95
C LYS A 8 -9.59 -5.95 -6.73
N ALA A 9 -9.71 -7.27 -6.62
CA ALA A 9 -9.12 -8.02 -5.52
C ALA A 9 -7.58 -7.93 -5.53
N ILE A 10 -6.93 -8.03 -6.70
CA ILE A 10 -5.47 -7.88 -6.82
C ILE A 10 -5.02 -6.52 -6.30
N LYS A 11 -5.70 -5.43 -6.71
CA LYS A 11 -5.38 -4.07 -6.26
C LYS A 11 -5.56 -3.90 -4.74
N GLU A 12 -6.71 -4.31 -4.22
CA GLU A 12 -7.02 -4.23 -2.78
C GLU A 12 -6.01 -5.04 -1.94
N LEU A 13 -5.73 -6.28 -2.35
CA LEU A 13 -4.78 -7.13 -1.63
C LEU A 13 -3.34 -6.62 -1.74
N THR A 14 -2.97 -5.96 -2.85
CA THR A 14 -1.62 -5.37 -3.02
C THR A 14 -1.38 -4.25 -2.00
N ILE A 15 -2.29 -3.27 -1.91
CA ILE A 15 -2.11 -2.19 -0.93
C ILE A 15 -2.23 -2.69 0.51
N LEU A 16 -3.08 -3.68 0.76
CA LEU A 16 -3.17 -4.30 2.08
C LEU A 16 -1.87 -5.02 2.45
N LEU A 17 -1.25 -5.73 1.52
CA LEU A 17 0.03 -6.39 1.76
C LEU A 17 1.17 -5.39 1.93
N MET A 18 1.18 -4.29 1.16
CA MET A 18 2.10 -3.17 1.38
C MET A 18 1.96 -2.61 2.79
N TYR A 19 0.73 -2.36 3.25
CA TYR A 19 0.45 -1.88 4.59
C TYR A 19 0.95 -2.86 5.65
N LEU A 20 0.66 -4.14 5.50
CA LEU A 20 1.06 -5.17 6.46
C LEU A 20 2.59 -5.37 6.49
N THR A 21 3.28 -5.18 5.37
CA THR A 21 4.74 -5.37 5.27
C THR A 21 5.52 -4.05 5.33
N ARG A 22 4.86 -2.95 5.68
CA ARG A 22 5.48 -1.63 5.72
C ARG A 22 6.55 -1.55 6.79
N PHE A 23 7.53 -0.69 6.55
CA PHE A 23 8.62 -0.39 7.46
C PHE A 23 8.82 1.11 7.55
N ASN A 24 9.30 1.57 8.69
CA ASN A 24 9.59 2.98 8.92
C ASN A 24 11.08 3.24 8.64
N GLU A 25 11.41 4.05 7.63
CA GLU A 25 12.79 4.50 7.36
C GLU A 25 13.16 5.78 8.13
N GLY A 26 12.50 6.03 9.26
CA GLY A 26 12.65 7.24 10.08
C GLY A 26 14.08 7.63 10.44
N ASP A 27 15.00 6.66 10.50
CA ASP A 27 16.41 6.91 10.86
C ASP A 27 17.26 7.56 9.76
N ARG A 28 16.83 7.53 8.48
CA ARG A 28 17.67 8.05 7.38
C ARG A 28 17.37 9.49 6.98
N PHE A 29 16.14 9.98 7.20
CA PHE A 29 15.72 11.30 6.69
C PHE A 29 14.87 12.11 7.68
N GLY A 30 14.69 11.67 8.93
CA GLY A 30 13.93 12.40 9.94
C GLY A 30 12.42 12.50 9.68
N LEU A 31 11.93 11.84 8.62
CA LEU A 31 10.51 11.68 8.30
C LEU A 31 10.15 10.22 8.51
N SER A 32 9.23 9.95 9.43
CA SER A 32 8.71 8.61 9.72
C SER A 32 7.71 8.21 8.64
N LEU A 33 8.15 8.08 7.39
CA LEU A 33 7.30 7.62 6.29
C LEU A 33 7.10 6.10 6.40
N ASP A 34 5.84 5.67 6.27
CA ASP A 34 5.47 4.27 6.13
C ASP A 34 5.83 3.82 4.71
N MET A 35 6.94 3.09 4.58
CA MET A 35 7.48 2.65 3.30
C MET A 35 7.14 1.18 3.05
N ALA A 36 6.94 0.80 1.79
CA ALA A 36 6.79 -0.60 1.38
C ALA A 36 7.67 -0.90 0.16
N TRP A 37 8.02 -2.17 -0.06
CA TRP A 37 8.79 -2.57 -1.24
C TRP A 37 7.93 -2.57 -2.51
N LYS A 38 8.49 -2.13 -3.64
CA LYS A 38 7.86 -2.05 -4.97
C LYS A 38 7.86 -3.41 -5.70
N GLY A 39 7.61 -4.51 -4.98
CA GLY A 39 7.74 -5.89 -5.48
C GLY A 39 6.49 -6.48 -6.13
N TYR A 40 5.59 -5.62 -6.62
CA TYR A 40 4.26 -6.01 -7.12
C TYR A 40 4.10 -5.66 -8.61
N ASP A 41 2.98 -6.05 -9.19
CA ASP A 41 2.62 -5.70 -10.57
C ASP A 41 2.71 -4.19 -10.82
N PHE A 42 3.47 -3.77 -11.83
CA PHE A 42 3.75 -2.36 -12.08
C PHE A 42 2.51 -1.55 -12.48
N ASP A 43 1.53 -2.16 -13.16
CA ASP A 43 0.32 -1.45 -13.55
C ASP A 43 -0.54 -1.15 -12.32
N ILE A 44 -0.61 -2.09 -11.37
CA ILE A 44 -1.24 -1.87 -10.06
C ILE A 44 -0.52 -0.77 -9.27
N ILE A 45 0.82 -0.77 -9.25
CA ILE A 45 1.60 0.29 -8.62
C ILE A 45 1.28 1.66 -9.23
N ASN A 46 1.24 1.74 -10.56
CA ASN A 46 0.93 2.98 -11.28
C ASN A 46 -0.50 3.46 -10.99
N GLU A 47 -1.45 2.55 -10.87
CA GLU A 47 -2.83 2.88 -10.52
C GLU A 47 -2.94 3.40 -9.09
N LEU A 48 -2.30 2.74 -8.12
CA LEU A 48 -2.26 3.17 -6.72
C LEU A 48 -1.57 4.54 -6.54
N ASP A 49 -0.50 4.80 -7.31
CA ASP A 49 0.20 6.08 -7.32
C ASP A 49 -0.66 7.20 -7.95
N LYS A 50 -1.35 6.88 -9.05
CA LYS A 50 -2.28 7.81 -9.72
C LYS A 50 -3.46 8.19 -8.82
N GLU A 51 -3.90 7.30 -7.94
CA GLU A 51 -4.97 7.52 -6.96
C GLU A 51 -4.49 8.13 -5.64
N ASP A 52 -3.20 8.50 -5.54
CA ASP A 52 -2.56 9.06 -4.34
C ASP A 52 -2.66 8.15 -3.11
N TYR A 53 -2.70 6.82 -3.30
CA TYR A 53 -2.60 5.85 -2.21
C TYR A 53 -1.15 5.52 -1.84
N ILE A 54 -0.26 5.62 -2.81
CA ILE A 54 1.19 5.50 -2.62
C ILE A 54 1.90 6.60 -3.38
N ARG A 55 3.18 6.82 -3.07
CA ARG A 55 4.10 7.64 -3.85
C ARG A 55 5.28 6.78 -4.25
N GLN A 56 5.35 6.41 -5.51
CA GLN A 56 6.37 5.48 -5.99
C GLN A 56 7.76 6.11 -6.16
N GLY A 57 7.84 7.45 -6.21
CA GLY A 57 9.08 8.17 -6.47
C GLY A 57 9.63 7.88 -7.86
N SER A 58 10.95 7.69 -7.97
CA SER A 58 11.60 7.35 -9.24
C SER A 58 11.32 5.92 -9.67
N HIS A 59 11.33 5.65 -10.97
CA HIS A 59 11.29 4.29 -11.52
C HIS A 59 12.45 3.41 -11.03
N ARG A 60 13.57 4.01 -10.58
CA ARG A 60 14.71 3.28 -10.00
C ARG A 60 14.55 2.99 -8.50
N SER A 61 13.57 3.62 -7.84
CA SER A 61 13.31 3.40 -6.43
C SER A 61 12.79 1.98 -6.19
N LYS A 62 13.31 1.33 -5.15
CA LYS A 62 12.91 -0.02 -4.76
C LYS A 62 11.72 -0.01 -3.80
N SER A 63 11.42 1.13 -3.21
CA SER A 63 10.35 1.33 -2.24
C SER A 63 9.38 2.41 -2.70
N VAL A 64 8.19 2.38 -2.12
CA VAL A 64 7.11 3.36 -2.26
C VAL A 64 6.74 3.88 -0.88
N ALA A 65 6.35 5.14 -0.76
CA ALA A 65 5.76 5.66 0.47
C ALA A 65 4.25 5.43 0.43
N ILE A 66 3.65 4.95 1.52
CA ILE A 66 2.20 4.86 1.66
C ILE A 66 1.70 6.23 2.11
N THR A 67 0.68 6.77 1.44
CA THR A 67 0.09 8.05 1.81
C THR A 67 -0.91 7.90 2.95
N GLU A 68 -1.41 9.01 3.49
CA GLU A 68 -2.47 8.97 4.49
C GLU A 68 -3.75 8.30 3.96
N GLU A 69 -4.14 8.57 2.71
CA GLU A 69 -5.29 7.91 2.07
C GLU A 69 -5.03 6.42 1.84
N GLY A 70 -3.81 6.03 1.47
CA GLY A 70 -3.43 4.62 1.36
C GLY A 70 -3.51 3.88 2.69
N MET A 71 -3.08 4.52 3.78
CA MET A 71 -3.19 3.99 5.14
C MET A 71 -4.65 3.82 5.56
N LYS A 72 -5.51 4.79 5.23
CA LYS A 72 -6.95 4.72 5.50
C LYS A 72 -7.61 3.58 4.73
N LEU A 73 -7.35 3.48 3.43
CA LEU A 73 -7.87 2.39 2.59
C LEU A 73 -7.43 1.03 3.12
N ALA A 74 -6.15 0.87 3.47
CA ALA A 74 -5.65 -0.39 4.01
C ALA A 74 -6.37 -0.80 5.31
N LYS A 75 -6.66 0.15 6.20
CA LYS A 75 -7.44 -0.10 7.43
C LYS A 75 -8.88 -0.53 7.11
N GLU A 76 -9.54 0.11 6.16
CA GLU A 76 -10.86 -0.32 5.69
C GLU A 76 -10.82 -1.75 5.12
N LEU A 77 -9.76 -2.10 4.40
CA LEU A 77 -9.56 -3.44 3.86
C LEU A 77 -9.26 -4.48 4.94
N LEU A 78 -8.52 -4.14 6.01
CA LEU A 78 -8.37 -5.02 7.19
C LEU A 78 -9.74 -5.43 7.75
N HIS A 79 -10.66 -4.47 7.90
CA HIS A 79 -12.03 -4.75 8.33
C HIS A 79 -12.79 -5.60 7.31
N LYS A 80 -12.71 -5.25 6.02
CA LYS A 80 -13.37 -6.00 4.93
C LYS A 80 -12.96 -7.47 4.90
N TYR A 81 -11.68 -7.77 5.11
CA TYR A 81 -11.13 -9.12 5.06
C TYR A 81 -11.02 -9.79 6.44
N ASN A 82 -11.51 -9.13 7.50
CA ASN A 82 -11.49 -9.62 8.88
C ASN A 82 -10.07 -9.98 9.38
N ILE A 83 -9.13 -9.06 9.18
CA ILE A 83 -7.72 -9.17 9.60
C ILE A 83 -7.46 -8.15 10.72
N LEU A 84 -6.68 -8.54 11.72
CA LEU A 84 -6.28 -7.65 12.83
C LEU A 84 -5.23 -6.64 12.37
N ASP A 85 -5.33 -5.41 12.85
CA ASP A 85 -4.30 -4.38 12.63
C ASP A 85 -3.08 -4.57 13.56
N TRP A 86 -1.97 -3.95 13.20
CA TRP A 86 -0.80 -3.79 14.05
C TRP A 86 -1.16 -3.00 15.32
N LYS A 87 -0.57 -3.41 16.45
CA LYS A 87 -0.79 -2.75 17.76
C LYS A 87 -0.02 -1.44 17.87
#